data_AF-A0A5B6UJM2-F1
#
_entry.id   AF-A0A5B6UJM2-F1
#
_cell.length_a   1.000
_cell.length_b   1.000
_cell.length_c   1.000
_cell.angle_alpha   90.00
_cell.angle_beta   90.00
_cell.angle_gamma   90.00
#
_symmetry.space_group_name_H-M   'P 1'
#
loop_
_entity.id
_entity.type
_entity.pdbx_description
1 polymer ?
#
loop_
_entity_poly.entity_id
_entity_poly.type
_entity_poly.pdbx_seq_one_letter_code
_entity_poly.pdbx_strand_id
1 'polypeptide(L)'
;MEGNNLEKTLQEGNLFRQLNCLIVAHLRHHNLTQAARAVASATMTPLDVEAPPNKLLELVAKKDETLRGVPSSTLFDLGTALGYGLNPDPRVSSVDFRQYPLAKFPCFFPCN
;
A
#
# COMPACT_ATOMS: atom_id res chain seq x y z
N MET A 1 8.89 15.82 23.81
CA MET A 1 8.68 16.19 22.39
C MET A 1 8.15 14.97 21.63
N GLU A 2 7.07 14.36 22.14
CA GLU A 2 6.64 12.99 21.75
C GLU A 2 5.33 12.96 20.94
N GLY A 3 4.50 14.01 21.04
CA GLY A 3 3.22 14.10 20.33
C GLY A 3 3.34 14.03 18.81
N ASN A 4 4.41 14.60 18.24
CA ASN A 4 4.66 14.62 16.80
C ASN A 4 4.93 13.21 16.22
N ASN A 5 5.52 12.30 16.99
CA ASN A 5 5.84 10.95 16.53
C ASN A 5 4.60 10.05 16.49
N LEU A 6 3.70 10.21 17.46
CA LEU A 6 2.44 9.47 17.50
C LEU A 6 1.54 9.89 16.33
N GLU A 7 1.36 11.20 16.11
CA GLU A 7 0.54 11.71 15.01
C GLU A 7 1.05 11.22 13.65
N LYS A 8 2.37 11.24 13.44
CA LYS A 8 2.98 10.70 12.21
C LYS A 8 2.68 9.22 12.02
N THR A 9 2.81 8.41 13.07
CA THR A 9 2.49 6.98 13.03
C THR A 9 1.02 6.73 12.67
N LEU A 10 0.11 7.55 13.20
CA LEU A 10 -1.32 7.45 12.89
C LEU A 10 -1.63 7.84 11.44
N GLN A 11 -1.00 8.90 10.93
CA GLN A 11 -1.12 9.30 9.53
C GLN A 11 -0.61 8.20 8.59
N GLU A 12 0.52 7.58 8.92
CA GLU A 12 1.08 6.47 8.17
C GLU A 12 0.15 5.24 8.17
N GLY A 13 -0.40 4.86 9.33
CA GLY A 13 -1.38 3.77 9.42
C GLY A 13 -2.64 4.04 8.59
N ASN A 14 -3.12 5.28 8.56
CA ASN A 14 -4.24 5.69 7.72
C ASN A 14 -3.90 5.62 6.23
N LEU A 15 -2.69 6.01 5.84
CA LEU A 15 -2.21 5.90 4.46
C LEU A 15 -2.18 4.44 4.00
N PHE A 16 -1.65 3.53 4.82
CA PHE A 16 -1.65 2.10 4.51
C PHE A 16 -3.07 1.55 4.32
N ARG A 17 -4.02 1.96 5.17
CA ARG A 17 -5.43 1.56 5.03
C ARG A 17 -6.02 2.06 3.70
N GLN A 18 -5.75 3.31 3.32
CA GLN A 18 -6.21 3.87 2.05
C GLN A 18 -5.59 3.17 0.84
N LEU A 19 -4.29 2.86 0.89
CA LEU A 19 -3.63 2.10 -0.17
C LEU A 19 -4.22 0.70 -0.33
N ASN A 20 -4.48 -0.02 0.77
CA ASN A 20 -5.11 -1.33 0.71
C ASN A 20 -6.50 -1.29 0.08
N CYS A 21 -7.30 -0.26 0.39
CA CYS A 21 -8.57 0.01 -0.26
C CYS A 21 -8.42 0.18 -1.79
N LEU A 22 -7.42 0.95 -2.23
CA LEU A 22 -7.14 1.17 -3.65
C LEU A 22 -6.66 -0.10 -4.36
N ILE A 23 -5.82 -0.92 -3.69
CA ILE A 23 -5.34 -2.20 -4.23
C ILE A 23 -6.53 -3.15 -4.44
N VAL A 24 -7.39 -3.31 -3.43
CA VAL A 24 -8.57 -4.19 -3.53
C VAL A 24 -9.51 -3.72 -4.63
N ALA A 25 -9.79 -2.42 -4.73
CA ALA A 25 -10.64 -1.85 -5.78
C ALA A 25 -10.04 -2.08 -7.19
N HIS A 26 -8.74 -1.87 -7.35
CA HIS A 26 -8.04 -2.10 -8.61
C HIS A 26 -8.13 -3.58 -9.05
N LEU A 27 -7.82 -4.51 -8.14
CA LEU A 27 -7.90 -5.95 -8.42
C LEU A 27 -9.33 -6.39 -8.78
N ARG A 28 -10.35 -5.87 -8.10
CA ARG A 28 -11.76 -6.14 -8.43
C ARG A 28 -12.13 -5.65 -9.82
N HIS A 29 -11.72 -4.43 -10.17
CA HIS A 29 -12.03 -3.82 -11.46
C HIS A 29 -11.41 -4.58 -12.64
N HIS A 30 -10.25 -5.21 -12.43
CA HIS A 30 -9.58 -6.04 -13.43
C HIS A 30 -9.97 -7.54 -13.35
N ASN A 31 -11.08 -7.86 -12.69
CA ASN A 31 -11.62 -9.23 -12.56
C ASN A 31 -10.68 -10.22 -11.84
N LEU A 32 -9.70 -9.73 -11.07
CA LEU A 32 -8.76 -10.53 -10.28
C LEU A 32 -9.34 -10.86 -8.89
N THR A 33 -10.53 -11.46 -8.87
CA THR A 33 -11.33 -11.66 -7.64
C THR A 33 -10.61 -12.48 -6.57
N GLN A 34 -9.83 -13.49 -6.94
CA GLN A 34 -9.07 -14.30 -5.97
C GLN A 34 -7.97 -13.48 -5.29
N ALA A 35 -7.25 -12.66 -6.06
CA ALA A 35 -6.22 -11.77 -5.53
C ALA A 35 -6.86 -10.70 -4.64
N ALA A 36 -7.96 -10.09 -5.08
CA ALA A 36 -8.70 -9.10 -4.29
C ALA A 36 -9.14 -9.68 -2.94
N ARG A 37 -9.67 -10.91 -2.91
CA ARG A 37 -10.06 -11.60 -1.68
C ARG A 37 -8.88 -11.92 -0.78
N ALA A 38 -7.76 -12.39 -1.35
CA ALA A 38 -6.56 -12.68 -0.59
C ALA A 38 -6.02 -11.41 0.08
N VAL A 39 -5.88 -10.31 -0.67
CA VAL A 39 -5.44 -9.02 -0.14
C VAL A 39 -6.42 -8.52 0.91
N ALA A 40 -7.72 -8.45 0.60
CA ALA A 40 -8.77 -8.03 1.53
C ALA A 40 -8.69 -8.79 2.87
N SER A 41 -8.51 -10.11 2.82
CA SER A 41 -8.39 -10.93 4.03
C SER A 41 -7.09 -10.67 4.80
N ALA A 42 -5.95 -10.55 4.11
CA ALA A 42 -4.65 -10.31 4.72
C ALA A 42 -4.55 -8.92 5.36
N THR A 43 -5.20 -7.92 4.76
CA THR A 43 -5.17 -6.53 5.22
C THR A 43 -6.38 -6.13 6.05
N MET A 44 -7.27 -7.08 6.36
CA MET A 44 -8.57 -6.83 7.02
C MET A 44 -9.36 -5.68 6.36
N THR A 45 -9.25 -5.56 5.03
CA THR A 45 -9.94 -4.54 4.24
C THR A 45 -11.20 -5.17 3.67
N PRO A 46 -12.38 -4.51 3.75
CA PRO A 46 -13.60 -5.07 3.19
C PRO A 46 -13.45 -5.29 1.68
N LEU A 47 -14.19 -6.24 1.11
CA LEU A 47 -14.14 -6.48 -0.33
C LEU A 47 -14.92 -5.42 -1.10
N ASP A 48 -15.97 -4.84 -0.50
CA ASP A 48 -16.83 -3.85 -1.13
C ASP A 48 -16.39 -2.41 -0.81
N VAL A 49 -15.14 -2.12 -1.11
CA VAL A 49 -14.58 -0.78 -0.94
C VAL A 49 -15.05 0.12 -2.08
N GLU A 50 -15.69 1.24 -1.73
CA GLU A 50 -15.89 2.37 -2.63
C GLU A 50 -14.57 3.14 -2.76
N ALA A 51 -13.75 2.76 -3.73
CA ALA A 51 -12.58 3.53 -4.12
C ALA A 51 -12.40 3.50 -5.64
N PRO A 52 -11.91 4.59 -6.25
CA PRO A 52 -11.69 4.61 -7.70
C PRO A 52 -10.59 3.62 -8.08
N PRO A 53 -10.84 2.66 -9.00
CA PRO A 53 -9.89 1.59 -9.31
C PRO A 53 -8.64 2.06 -10.06
N ASN A 54 -8.69 3.23 -10.71
CA ASN A 54 -7.58 3.79 -11.47
C ASN A 54 -6.69 4.73 -10.67
N LYS A 55 -7.15 5.19 -9.49
CA LYS A 55 -6.43 6.14 -8.66
C LYS A 55 -5.10 5.58 -8.14
N LEU A 56 -4.97 4.25 -8.01
CA LEU A 56 -3.70 3.61 -7.69
C LEU A 56 -2.65 3.86 -8.79
N LEU A 57 -3.02 3.71 -10.06
CA LEU A 57 -2.10 3.93 -11.19
C LEU A 57 -1.71 5.40 -11.32
N GLU A 58 -2.65 6.32 -11.13
CA GLU A 58 -2.38 7.77 -11.14
C GLU A 58 -1.36 8.17 -10.08
N LEU A 59 -1.48 7.61 -8.87
CA LEU A 59 -0.54 7.88 -7.76
C LEU A 59 0.87 7.33 -8.05
N VAL A 60 0.96 6.15 -8.68
CA VAL A 60 2.26 5.55 -9.04
C VAL A 60 2.92 6.33 -10.18
N ALA A 61 2.16 6.73 -11.21
CA ALA A 61 2.67 7.52 -12.32
C ALA A 61 3.21 8.89 -11.85
N LYS A 62 2.47 9.57 -10.98
CA LYS A 62 2.86 10.88 -10.42
C LYS A 62 4.10 10.82 -9.52
N LYS A 63 4.35 9.69 -8.85
CA LYS A 63 5.56 9.49 -8.05
C LYS A 63 6.81 9.41 -8.94
N ASP A 64 6.72 8.75 -10.09
CA ASP A 64 7.85 8.59 -11.01
C ASP A 64 8.30 9.93 -11.61
N GLU A 65 7.34 10.80 -11.94
CA GLU A 65 7.62 12.17 -12.40
C GLU A 65 8.33 13.03 -11.34
N THR A 66 8.06 12.78 -10.06
CA THR A 66 8.72 13.48 -8.94
C THR A 66 10.20 13.07 -8.80
N LEU A 67 10.58 11.88 -9.28
CA LEU A 67 11.98 11.42 -9.33
C LEU A 67 12.72 11.90 -10.60
N ARG A 68 11.99 12.34 -11.63
CA ARG A 68 12.52 12.82 -12.93
C ARG A 68 12.35 14.33 -13.13
N GLY A 69 12.64 15.11 -12.08
CA GLY A 69 13.26 16.43 -12.26
C GLY A 69 12.40 17.59 -12.79
N VAL A 70 11.14 17.74 -12.38
CA VAL A 70 10.49 19.06 -12.37
C VAL A 70 9.61 19.20 -11.11
N PRO A 71 9.97 20.07 -10.14
CA PRO A 71 9.08 20.37 -9.04
C PRO A 71 8.00 21.33 -9.54
N SER A 72 6.76 20.85 -9.70
CA SER A 72 5.63 21.77 -9.76
C SER A 72 5.30 22.19 -8.33
N SER A 73 5.85 23.34 -7.93
CA SER A 73 5.37 24.18 -6.81
C SER A 73 3.84 24.23 -6.85
N THR A 74 3.10 23.86 -5.81
CA THR A 74 2.94 24.57 -4.53
C THR A 74 2.29 23.62 -3.51
N LEU A 75 2.58 23.83 -2.21
CA LEU A 75 2.04 23.15 -1.02
C LEU A 75 2.90 22.01 -0.49
N PHE A 76 4.02 22.36 0.13
CA PHE A 76 4.21 22.19 1.58
C PHE A 76 5.58 22.79 1.92
N ASP A 77 5.57 24.05 2.33
CA ASP A 77 6.71 24.69 2.97
C ASP A 77 6.74 24.19 4.42
N LEU A 78 7.62 23.22 4.71
CA LEU A 78 8.15 23.06 6.06
C LEU A 78 9.54 22.43 6.01
N GLY A 79 10.55 23.29 6.01
CA GLY A 79 11.61 23.22 7.00
C GLY A 79 12.71 22.18 6.79
N THR A 80 13.78 22.65 6.14
CA THR A 80 15.16 22.54 6.63
C THR A 80 15.89 21.20 6.39
N ALA A 81 16.76 21.28 5.38
CA ALA A 81 18.01 20.58 5.17
C ALA A 81 18.67 19.94 6.41
N LEU A 82 18.89 18.61 6.36
CA LEU A 82 20.09 17.86 6.76
C LEU A 82 20.01 16.55 5.93
N GLY A 83 20.93 16.21 5.02
CA GLY A 83 22.33 15.92 5.29
C GLY A 83 22.45 14.47 5.79
N TYR A 84 23.12 13.60 4.99
CA TYR A 84 23.58 12.23 5.33
C TYR A 84 22.46 11.18 5.46
N GLY A 85 22.47 9.99 4.87
CA GLY A 85 23.45 9.16 4.18
C GLY A 85 22.93 7.71 4.21
N LEU A 86 23.30 6.91 3.20
CA LEU A 86 23.18 5.44 3.11
C LEU A 86 21.80 4.84 2.77
N ASN A 87 21.62 4.58 1.47
CA ASN A 87 20.76 3.52 0.95
C ASN A 87 21.15 2.17 1.57
N PRO A 88 20.23 1.40 2.20
CA PRO A 88 20.39 -0.04 2.27
C PRO A 88 19.93 -0.64 0.93
N ASP A 89 20.89 -1.29 0.27
CA ASP A 89 20.70 -2.19 -0.85
C ASP A 89 19.49 -3.13 -0.59
N PRO A 90 18.40 -3.05 -1.39
CA PRO A 90 17.26 -3.92 -1.24
C PRO A 90 17.63 -5.30 -1.76
N ARG A 91 18.17 -6.15 -0.89
CA ARG A 91 18.38 -7.56 -1.19
C ARG A 91 17.06 -8.18 -1.64
N VAL A 92 16.99 -8.47 -2.94
CA VAL A 92 15.91 -9.20 -3.59
C VAL A 92 15.81 -10.58 -2.94
N SER A 93 14.79 -10.81 -2.13
CA SER A 93 14.35 -12.18 -1.82
C SER A 93 13.33 -12.57 -2.88
N SER A 94 13.67 -13.53 -3.75
CA SER A 94 12.66 -14.15 -4.60
C SER A 94 11.84 -15.10 -3.72
N VAL A 95 10.56 -14.80 -3.54
CA VAL A 95 9.64 -15.70 -2.84
C VAL A 95 9.23 -16.80 -3.83
N ASP A 96 9.60 -18.04 -3.53
CA ASP A 96 9.18 -19.23 -4.29
C ASP A 96 7.82 -19.73 -3.77
N PHE A 97 6.80 -19.68 -4.63
CA PHE A 97 5.43 -20.10 -4.32
C PHE A 97 5.18 -21.60 -4.49
N ARG A 98 6.20 -22.38 -4.86
CA ARG A 98 6.08 -23.83 -5.08
C ARG A 98 6.10 -24.66 -3.80
N GLN A 99 6.40 -24.05 -2.65
CA GLN A 99 6.62 -24.77 -1.37
C GLN A 99 5.47 -24.64 -0.36
N TYR A 100 4.23 -24.66 -0.82
CA TYR A 100 3.08 -24.87 0.06
C TYR A 100 2.45 -26.24 -0.23
N PRO A 101 2.72 -27.28 0.60
CA PRO A 101 1.92 -28.49 0.55
C PRO A 101 0.56 -28.14 1.15
N LEU A 102 -0.43 -27.84 0.30
CA LEU A 102 -1.87 -27.81 0.56
C LEU A 102 -2.22 -27.70 2.06
N ALA A 103 -1.73 -26.64 2.70
CA ALA A 103 -2.10 -26.33 4.06
C ALA A 103 -3.50 -25.78 3.90
N LYS A 104 -4.47 -26.60 4.30
CA LYS A 104 -5.87 -26.25 4.48
C LYS A 104 -5.88 -24.89 5.18
N PHE A 105 -5.97 -23.80 4.41
CA PHE A 105 -6.41 -22.53 4.97
C PHE A 105 -7.72 -22.89 5.66
N PRO A 106 -7.87 -22.67 6.97
CA PRO A 106 -9.18 -22.83 7.57
C PRO A 106 -10.04 -21.86 6.80
N CYS A 107 -10.99 -22.41 6.06
CA CYS A 107 -12.07 -21.66 5.50
C CYS A 107 -12.68 -20.95 6.70
N PHE A 108 -12.36 -19.67 6.90
CA PHE A 108 -13.02 -18.83 7.88
C PHE A 108 -14.39 -18.51 7.28
N PHE A 109 -15.23 -19.54 7.23
CA PHE A 109 -16.66 -19.40 7.06
C PHE A 109 -17.16 -18.69 8.31
N PRO A 110 -17.93 -17.61 8.20
CA PRO A 110 -18.66 -17.10 9.33
C PRO A 110 -19.70 -18.17 9.72
N CYS A 111 -19.72 -18.56 11.00
CA CYS A 111 -20.79 -19.34 11.58
C CYS A 111 -22.12 -18.61 11.38
N ASN A 112 -23.16 -19.36 11.04
CA ASN A 112 -24.56 -18.99 11.30
C ASN A 112 -24.98 -19.71 12.58
#